data_AF-A0A1E3IFA9-F1
#
_entry.id   AF-A0A1E3IFA9-F1
#
_cell.length_a   1.000
_cell.length_b   1.000
_cell.length_c   1.000
_cell.angle_alpha   90.00
_cell.angle_beta   90.00
_cell.angle_gamma   90.00
#
_symmetry.space_group_name_H-M   'P 1'
#
loop_
_entity.id
_entity.type
_entity.pdbx_description
1 polymer ?
#
loop_
_entity_poly.entity_id
_entity_poly.type
_entity_poly.pdbx_seq_one_letter_code
_entity_poly.pdbx_strand_id
1 'polypeptide(L)'
;MSVVPKCDETGCTDDALRVNSRCHFCKLNFCWNHFENEQSHPCLTASHPETNRDGFEFDKEPEASEILRHLDIHAIKKEVESIYSGHVCSYVGKPQIWQELPRLCGNYNYHIVLGWADGQRWTMRIRLKQHKYLPDEALAMSVNSEIATARALEDAGCAVPRTRERPKDSQLSKLITYFYQELVPLGDCTVYTLWRETFTHQTKAFIRNYAKFMISLERVSFDKMGSLTLTEDGKITVGPFIERRTTIGVHPYFLGPFDSAKECYLAIIDVRLQQTLQRTRYKPSRELLHYLVLLELRALISNCHELDQGPYYIRHNEDDTNHVRVTNGSAITGVIDWKWATLAPKGVAFAAPFCFPDENYAEGYNALGVREVTLIEAYRDLGRSNLADHVRNGRKYHRLFDVLFREYVTLTTLNALRRAFLGLPDGRQGLPQTLKEWIQEAKTNYAEDQNLAIMLQRSDEFSKNSKQNTSNSEHWGLQ
;
A
#
# COMPACT_ATOMS: atom_id res chain seq x y z
N MET A 1 -10.57 -16.29 -13.99
CA MET A 1 -9.64 -15.73 -15.02
C MET A 1 -8.41 -15.21 -14.29
N SER A 2 -7.20 -15.38 -14.84
CA SER A 2 -5.97 -14.85 -14.23
C SER A 2 -6.05 -13.32 -14.14
N VAL A 3 -5.67 -12.79 -12.98
CA VAL A 3 -5.65 -11.36 -12.64
C VAL A 3 -4.45 -10.65 -13.28
N VAL A 4 -3.46 -11.42 -13.70
CA VAL A 4 -2.23 -10.91 -14.29
C VAL A 4 -2.51 -10.62 -15.77
N PRO A 5 -2.18 -9.41 -16.27
CA PRO A 5 -2.26 -9.12 -17.70
C PRO A 5 -1.50 -10.15 -18.52
N LYS A 6 -1.92 -10.38 -19.77
CA LYS A 6 -1.11 -11.15 -20.72
C LYS A 6 0.05 -10.31 -21.23
N CYS A 7 1.09 -10.99 -21.71
CA CYS A 7 2.13 -10.35 -22.49
C CYS A 7 1.52 -9.79 -23.77
N ASP A 8 1.80 -8.54 -24.10
CA ASP A 8 1.33 -7.87 -25.31
C ASP A 8 2.19 -8.19 -26.55
N GLU A 9 3.20 -9.05 -26.41
CA GLU A 9 4.02 -9.52 -27.53
C GLU A 9 3.20 -10.45 -28.42
N THR A 10 3.26 -10.23 -29.74
CA THR A 10 2.44 -10.96 -30.71
C THR A 10 2.70 -12.47 -30.63
N GLY A 11 1.64 -13.25 -30.40
CA GLY A 11 1.70 -14.71 -30.31
C GLY A 11 2.16 -15.25 -28.95
N CYS A 12 2.52 -14.40 -27.99
CA CYS A 12 2.84 -14.81 -26.63
C CYS A 12 1.55 -15.16 -25.86
N THR A 13 1.58 -16.24 -25.08
CA THR A 13 0.44 -16.65 -24.22
C THR A 13 0.76 -16.55 -22.72
N ASP A 14 1.99 -16.19 -22.38
CA ASP A 14 2.46 -16.04 -21.01
C ASP A 14 1.78 -14.85 -20.32
N ASP A 15 1.65 -14.98 -19.00
CA ASP A 15 1.29 -13.85 -18.14
C ASP A 15 2.45 -12.85 -18.09
N ALA A 16 2.12 -11.57 -18.07
CA ALA A 16 3.06 -10.50 -17.84
C ALA A 16 3.64 -10.58 -16.41
N LEU A 17 4.73 -9.87 -16.15
CA LEU A 17 5.28 -9.80 -14.79
C LEU A 17 4.27 -9.19 -13.80
N ARG A 18 4.33 -9.59 -12.53
CA ARG A 18 3.46 -9.03 -11.47
C ARG A 18 3.93 -7.67 -10.98
N VAL A 19 5.23 -7.41 -11.06
CA VAL A 19 5.84 -6.17 -10.58
C VAL A 19 6.39 -5.40 -11.78
N ASN A 20 5.87 -4.19 -11.98
CA ASN A 20 6.32 -3.23 -12.99
C ASN A 20 6.39 -3.83 -14.42
N SER A 21 5.44 -4.71 -14.78
CA SER A 21 5.34 -5.32 -16.11
C SER A 21 5.00 -4.37 -17.24
N ARG A 22 4.36 -3.25 -16.91
CA ARG A 22 3.95 -2.25 -17.89
C ARG A 22 5.09 -1.28 -18.14
N CYS A 23 5.51 -1.16 -19.39
CA CYS A 23 6.50 -0.16 -19.79
C CYS A 23 5.94 1.25 -19.64
N HIS A 24 6.70 2.17 -19.05
CA HIS A 24 6.29 3.56 -18.88
C HIS A 24 6.14 4.31 -20.22
N PHE A 25 6.82 3.84 -21.28
CA PHE A 25 6.83 4.50 -22.59
C PHE A 25 5.78 3.93 -23.54
N CYS A 26 5.87 2.65 -23.93
CA CYS A 26 4.89 2.06 -24.86
C CYS A 26 3.58 1.62 -24.19
N LYS A 27 3.50 1.66 -22.85
CA LYS A 27 2.33 1.25 -22.06
C LYS A 27 1.89 -0.21 -22.27
N LEU A 28 2.75 -1.05 -22.88
CA LEU A 28 2.53 -2.49 -23.05
C LEU A 28 3.05 -3.27 -21.85
N ASN A 29 2.47 -4.44 -21.62
CA ASN A 29 2.83 -5.40 -20.58
C ASN A 29 3.69 -6.51 -21.18
N PHE A 30 4.78 -6.87 -20.50
CA PHE A 30 5.64 -7.95 -20.98
C PHE A 30 5.83 -9.04 -19.91
N CYS A 31 5.92 -10.29 -20.38
CA CYS A 31 6.39 -11.42 -19.58
C CYS A 31 7.91 -11.38 -19.42
N TRP A 32 8.45 -12.30 -18.62
CA TRP A 32 9.88 -12.37 -18.34
C TRP A 32 10.76 -12.46 -19.60
N ASN A 33 10.35 -13.25 -20.60
CA ASN A 33 11.13 -13.45 -21.83
C ASN A 33 11.19 -12.20 -22.72
N HIS A 34 10.16 -11.34 -22.67
CA HIS A 34 10.03 -10.21 -23.58
C HIS A 34 10.34 -8.87 -22.92
N PHE A 35 10.31 -8.76 -21.60
CA PHE A 35 10.46 -7.46 -20.91
C PHE A 35 11.84 -6.83 -21.14
N GLU A 36 12.91 -7.63 -21.15
CA GLU A 36 14.30 -7.16 -21.38
C GLU A 36 14.88 -7.72 -22.69
N ASN A 37 14.03 -7.86 -23.70
CA ASN A 37 14.41 -8.29 -25.04
C ASN A 37 14.23 -7.12 -26.02
N GLU A 38 15.31 -6.66 -26.66
CA GLU A 38 15.26 -5.50 -27.57
C GLU A 38 14.42 -5.73 -28.83
N GLN A 39 14.24 -6.99 -29.26
CA GLN A 39 13.41 -7.34 -30.43
C GLN A 39 11.92 -7.22 -30.10
N SER A 40 11.52 -7.69 -28.92
CA SER A 40 10.12 -7.63 -28.46
C SER A 40 9.75 -6.31 -27.79
N HIS A 41 10.74 -5.61 -27.20
CA HIS A 41 10.54 -4.37 -26.45
C HIS A 41 11.47 -3.26 -26.96
N PRO A 42 11.12 -2.59 -28.07
CA PRO A 42 11.95 -1.55 -28.69
C PRO A 42 12.25 -0.35 -27.79
N CYS A 43 11.45 -0.10 -26.75
CA CYS A 43 11.71 0.95 -25.79
C CYS A 43 13.00 0.75 -24.98
N LEU A 44 13.62 -0.43 -25.02
CA LEU A 44 14.91 -0.65 -24.36
C LEU A 44 16.06 0.10 -25.06
N THR A 45 15.92 0.37 -26.35
CA THR A 45 16.96 0.99 -27.19
C THR A 45 16.53 2.33 -27.80
N ALA A 46 15.23 2.62 -27.85
CA ALA A 46 14.71 3.88 -28.35
C ALA A 46 15.05 5.07 -27.44
N SER A 47 15.36 6.22 -28.03
CA SER A 47 15.44 7.50 -27.32
C SER A 47 14.06 7.94 -26.86
N HIS A 48 13.90 8.19 -25.55
CA HIS A 48 12.64 8.66 -24.98
C HIS A 48 12.69 10.15 -24.67
N PRO A 49 11.64 10.93 -24.98
CA PRO A 49 11.54 12.32 -24.53
C PRO A 49 11.48 12.38 -23.00
N GLU A 50 12.15 13.38 -22.40
CA GLU A 50 12.25 13.54 -20.93
C GLU A 50 10.89 13.71 -20.25
N THR A 51 9.88 14.20 -20.97
CA THR A 51 8.55 14.56 -20.46
C THR A 51 7.61 13.38 -20.17
N ASN A 52 8.00 12.14 -20.49
CA ASN A 52 7.17 10.94 -20.28
C ASN A 52 7.59 10.09 -19.06
N ARG A 53 8.53 10.56 -18.22
CA ARG A 53 9.05 9.77 -17.09
C ARG A 53 8.05 9.61 -15.93
N ASP A 54 7.17 10.58 -15.70
CA ASP A 54 6.35 10.63 -14.48
C ASP A 54 4.88 10.16 -14.65
N GLY A 55 4.50 9.71 -15.84
CA GLY A 55 3.10 9.42 -16.15
C GLY A 55 2.66 7.99 -15.84
N PHE A 56 2.28 7.69 -14.59
CA PHE A 56 1.26 6.67 -14.28
C PHE A 56 -0.15 7.15 -14.74
N GLU A 57 -0.23 7.83 -15.87
CA GLU A 57 -1.50 8.08 -16.54
C GLU A 57 -1.96 6.75 -17.14
N PHE A 58 -2.74 6.01 -16.35
CA PHE A 58 -3.73 5.13 -16.94
C PHE A 58 -4.55 5.99 -17.90
N ASP A 59 -4.84 5.49 -19.10
CA ASP A 59 -5.92 6.05 -19.90
C ASP A 59 -7.19 5.85 -19.07
N LYS A 60 -7.50 6.82 -18.21
CA LYS A 60 -8.69 6.82 -17.36
C LYS A 60 -9.96 6.90 -18.21
N GLU A 61 -9.83 7.21 -19.51
CA GLU A 61 -10.93 7.42 -20.44
C GLU A 61 -11.89 6.23 -20.54
N PRO A 62 -11.46 4.97 -20.84
CA PRO A 62 -12.41 3.88 -21.07
C PRO A 62 -13.16 3.50 -19.79
N GLU A 63 -12.45 3.44 -18.65
CA GLU A 63 -13.06 3.12 -17.36
C GLU A 63 -13.95 4.26 -16.85
N ALA A 64 -13.51 5.52 -16.93
CA ALA A 64 -14.33 6.66 -16.53
C ALA A 64 -15.61 6.75 -17.36
N SER A 65 -15.50 6.53 -18.67
CA SER A 65 -16.65 6.53 -19.59
C SER A 65 -17.61 5.40 -19.27
N GLU A 66 -17.11 4.19 -18.97
CA GLU A 66 -17.94 3.06 -18.55
C GLU A 66 -18.66 3.33 -17.22
N ILE A 67 -17.95 3.80 -16.21
CA ILE A 67 -18.53 4.16 -14.91
C ILE A 67 -19.62 5.21 -15.11
N LEU A 68 -19.36 6.27 -15.88
CA LEU A 68 -20.31 7.34 -16.12
C LEU A 68 -21.60 6.86 -16.79
N ARG A 69 -21.50 5.90 -17.73
CA ARG A 69 -22.66 5.24 -18.38
C ARG A 69 -23.51 4.44 -17.38
N HIS A 70 -22.91 3.92 -16.32
CA HIS A 70 -23.59 3.09 -15.32
C HIS A 70 -24.11 3.85 -14.09
N LEU A 71 -23.84 5.17 -14.00
CA LEU A 71 -24.39 6.01 -12.92
C LEU A 71 -25.81 6.47 -13.26
N ASP A 72 -26.81 5.91 -12.59
CA ASP A 72 -28.20 6.40 -12.64
C ASP A 72 -28.49 7.27 -11.42
N ILE A 73 -28.74 8.57 -11.67
CA ILE A 73 -29.01 9.56 -10.61
C ILE A 73 -30.27 9.21 -9.82
N HIS A 74 -31.33 8.74 -10.49
CA HIS A 74 -32.60 8.42 -9.83
C HIS A 74 -32.44 7.18 -8.96
N ALA A 75 -31.74 6.17 -9.46
CA ALA A 75 -31.44 4.97 -8.69
C ALA A 75 -30.54 5.30 -7.48
N ILE A 76 -29.48 6.10 -7.66
CA ILE A 76 -28.60 6.54 -6.56
C ILE A 76 -29.42 7.26 -5.49
N LYS A 77 -30.26 8.23 -5.89
CA LYS A 77 -31.09 9.01 -4.97
C LYS A 77 -32.04 8.12 -4.17
N LYS A 78 -32.79 7.26 -4.85
CA LYS A 78 -33.71 6.31 -4.19
C LYS A 78 -32.97 5.40 -3.21
N GLU A 79 -31.80 4.91 -3.59
CA GLU A 79 -30.98 4.02 -2.78
C GLU A 79 -30.49 4.71 -1.50
N VAL A 80 -29.89 5.90 -1.61
CA VAL A 80 -29.36 6.60 -0.43
C VAL A 80 -30.46 7.09 0.51
N GLU A 81 -31.62 7.52 -0.01
CA GLU A 81 -32.77 7.89 0.82
C GLU A 81 -33.35 6.67 1.56
N SER A 82 -33.21 5.46 1.01
CA SER A 82 -33.57 4.24 1.73
C SER A 82 -32.56 3.89 2.84
N ILE A 83 -31.27 4.13 2.61
CA ILE A 83 -30.20 3.90 3.61
C ILE A 83 -30.30 4.92 4.75
N TYR A 84 -30.66 6.16 4.42
CA TYR A 84 -30.78 7.26 5.38
C TYR A 84 -32.22 7.77 5.49
N SER A 85 -33.09 6.88 5.95
CA SER A 85 -34.52 7.13 6.07
C SER A 85 -34.81 8.44 6.82
N GLY A 86 -35.80 9.20 6.32
CA GLY A 86 -36.17 10.50 6.86
C GLY A 86 -35.38 11.69 6.30
N HIS A 87 -34.35 11.46 5.49
CA HIS A 87 -33.57 12.51 4.84
C HIS A 87 -33.82 12.55 3.33
N VAL A 88 -33.78 13.74 2.75
CA VAL A 88 -33.98 13.96 1.31
C VAL A 88 -32.65 14.27 0.66
N CYS A 89 -32.26 13.47 -0.34
CA CYS A 89 -31.08 13.74 -1.16
C CYS A 89 -31.45 14.82 -2.19
N SER A 90 -30.91 16.02 -2.00
CA SER A 90 -31.19 17.18 -2.85
C SER A 90 -30.26 17.25 -4.07
N TYR A 91 -29.10 16.59 -4.02
CA TYR A 91 -28.06 16.70 -5.03
C TYR A 91 -27.25 15.41 -5.20
N VAL A 92 -27.00 15.03 -6.46
CA VAL A 92 -26.05 14.00 -6.86
C VAL A 92 -25.08 14.62 -7.86
N GLY A 93 -23.81 14.75 -7.49
CA GLY A 93 -22.76 15.37 -8.30
C GLY A 93 -22.23 14.50 -9.41
N LYS A 94 -23.12 13.93 -10.23
CA LYS A 94 -22.74 13.16 -11.42
C LYS A 94 -22.19 14.14 -12.48
N PRO A 95 -20.94 13.95 -12.94
CA PRO A 95 -20.40 14.79 -14.01
C PRO A 95 -21.14 14.60 -15.34
N GLN A 96 -21.08 15.59 -16.23
CA GLN A 96 -21.77 15.51 -17.53
C GLN A 96 -20.93 14.78 -18.58
N ILE A 97 -19.62 14.96 -18.50
CA ILE A 97 -18.64 14.34 -19.40
C ILE A 97 -17.61 13.57 -18.60
N TRP A 98 -17.03 12.53 -19.19
CA TRP A 98 -16.11 11.65 -18.47
C TRP A 98 -14.84 12.40 -18.03
N GLN A 99 -14.42 13.46 -18.73
CA GLN A 99 -13.23 14.25 -18.42
C GLN A 99 -13.32 14.98 -17.07
N GLU A 100 -14.52 15.19 -16.55
CA GLU A 100 -14.75 15.77 -15.24
C GLU A 100 -14.61 14.75 -14.10
N LEU A 101 -14.80 13.45 -14.39
CA LEU A 101 -14.72 12.38 -13.39
C LEU A 101 -13.28 12.22 -12.83
N PRO A 102 -12.20 12.30 -13.62
CA PRO A 102 -10.82 12.40 -13.12
C PRO A 102 -10.56 13.55 -12.13
N ARG A 103 -11.32 14.65 -12.18
CA ARG A 103 -11.19 15.74 -11.21
C ARG A 103 -11.76 15.39 -9.83
N LEU A 104 -12.60 14.35 -9.78
CA LEU A 104 -13.19 13.77 -8.58
C LEU A 104 -12.50 12.43 -8.22
N CYS A 105 -11.28 12.21 -8.72
CA CYS A 105 -10.56 10.95 -8.64
C CYS A 105 -9.39 11.05 -7.66
N GLY A 106 -9.35 10.16 -6.68
CA GLY A 106 -8.12 9.82 -5.98
C GLY A 106 -7.36 8.71 -6.71
N ASN A 107 -6.25 8.24 -6.16
CA ASN A 107 -5.44 7.18 -6.79
C ASN A 107 -6.18 5.84 -6.98
N TYR A 108 -7.27 5.59 -6.24
CA TYR A 108 -7.95 4.29 -6.20
C TYR A 108 -9.48 4.38 -6.23
N ASN A 109 -10.05 5.58 -6.22
CA ASN A 109 -11.50 5.77 -6.25
C ASN A 109 -11.90 6.97 -7.10
N TYR A 110 -13.07 6.88 -7.72
CA TYR A 110 -13.87 8.05 -8.07
C TYR A 110 -14.82 8.39 -6.92
N HIS A 111 -15.08 9.67 -6.72
CA HIS A 111 -15.96 10.17 -5.68
C HIS A 111 -17.12 10.95 -6.29
N ILE A 112 -18.36 10.45 -6.14
CA ILE A 112 -19.56 11.24 -6.47
C ILE A 112 -20.08 11.88 -5.20
N VAL A 113 -20.05 13.21 -5.13
CA VAL A 113 -20.53 13.95 -3.96
C VAL A 113 -22.06 13.97 -3.95
N LEU A 114 -22.63 13.71 -2.78
CA LEU A 114 -24.06 13.73 -2.52
C LEU A 114 -24.38 14.86 -1.54
N GLY A 115 -25.43 15.61 -1.82
CA GLY A 115 -25.94 16.67 -0.95
C GLY A 115 -27.31 16.31 -0.39
N TRP A 116 -27.49 16.61 0.89
CA TRP A 116 -28.74 16.42 1.62
C TRP A 116 -29.43 17.76 1.85
N ALA A 117 -30.76 17.77 1.94
CA ALA A 117 -31.56 18.98 2.14
C ALA A 117 -31.25 19.70 3.48
N ASP A 118 -30.72 18.98 4.46
CA ASP A 118 -30.31 19.49 5.76
C ASP A 118 -28.85 20.00 5.81
N GLY A 119 -28.17 20.02 4.66
CA GLY A 119 -26.79 20.49 4.53
C GLY A 119 -25.71 19.43 4.78
N GLN A 120 -26.08 18.20 5.15
CA GLN A 120 -25.10 17.09 5.22
C GLN A 120 -24.54 16.79 3.82
N ARG A 121 -23.33 16.23 3.76
CA ARG A 121 -22.70 15.79 2.51
C ARG A 121 -22.09 14.42 2.65
N TRP A 122 -22.36 13.56 1.68
CA TRP A 122 -21.80 12.20 1.60
C TRP A 122 -21.03 12.05 0.28
N THR A 123 -20.36 10.92 0.13
CA THR A 123 -19.71 10.49 -1.10
C THR A 123 -20.09 9.06 -1.43
N MET A 124 -20.44 8.81 -2.69
CA MET A 124 -20.40 7.48 -3.26
C MET A 124 -18.97 7.24 -3.75
N ARG A 125 -18.27 6.31 -3.12
CA ARG A 125 -16.88 5.97 -3.42
C ARG A 125 -16.86 4.75 -4.32
N ILE A 126 -16.46 4.95 -5.57
CA ILE A 126 -16.43 3.92 -6.62
C ILE A 126 -14.99 3.46 -6.79
N ARG A 127 -14.72 2.17 -6.57
CA ARG A 127 -13.38 1.61 -6.66
C ARG A 127 -12.93 1.46 -8.11
N LEU A 128 -11.70 1.90 -8.41
CA LEU A 128 -11.08 1.73 -9.72
C LEU A 128 -10.63 0.28 -9.95
N LYS A 129 -10.91 -0.27 -11.14
CA LYS A 129 -10.45 -1.57 -11.62
C LYS A 129 -9.09 -1.48 -12.30
N GLN A 130 -8.87 -0.47 -13.15
CA GLN A 130 -7.71 -0.45 -14.05
C GLN A 130 -6.38 -0.18 -13.36
N HIS A 131 -6.38 0.49 -12.20
CA HIS A 131 -5.13 0.93 -11.55
C HIS A 131 -4.21 -0.24 -11.13
N LYS A 132 -4.74 -1.47 -10.97
CA LYS A 132 -3.98 -2.66 -10.51
C LYS A 132 -4.44 -4.01 -11.09
N TYR A 133 -5.34 -4.01 -12.08
CA TYR A 133 -5.92 -5.22 -12.67
C TYR A 133 -6.64 -6.14 -11.68
N LEU A 134 -7.11 -5.64 -10.53
CA LEU A 134 -7.78 -6.48 -9.55
C LEU A 134 -9.10 -7.05 -10.12
N PRO A 135 -9.41 -8.33 -9.90
CA PRO A 135 -10.68 -8.91 -10.30
C PRO A 135 -11.80 -8.34 -9.42
N ASP A 136 -13.02 -8.36 -9.93
CA ASP A 136 -14.20 -7.79 -9.24
C ASP A 136 -14.36 -8.33 -7.81
N GLU A 137 -14.09 -9.61 -7.58
CA GLU A 137 -14.16 -10.21 -6.24
C GLU A 137 -13.08 -9.66 -5.28
N ALA A 138 -11.83 -9.53 -5.72
CA ALA A 138 -10.78 -8.93 -4.88
C ALA A 138 -11.04 -7.44 -4.61
N LEU A 139 -11.63 -6.72 -5.58
CA LEU A 139 -12.08 -5.35 -5.38
C LEU A 139 -13.19 -5.26 -4.34
N ALA A 140 -14.17 -6.17 -4.40
CA ALA A 140 -15.23 -6.28 -3.40
C ALA A 140 -14.66 -6.59 -2.01
N MET A 141 -13.69 -7.50 -1.89
CA MET A 141 -12.98 -7.78 -0.64
C MET A 141 -12.31 -6.52 -0.06
N SER A 142 -11.65 -5.71 -0.90
CA SER A 142 -11.07 -4.44 -0.47
C SER A 142 -12.12 -3.41 -0.03
N VAL A 143 -13.27 -3.34 -0.69
CA VAL A 143 -14.37 -2.46 -0.25
C VAL A 143 -14.95 -2.91 1.09
N ASN A 144 -15.21 -4.21 1.26
CA ASN A 144 -15.70 -4.77 2.52
C ASN A 144 -14.71 -4.50 3.66
N SER A 145 -13.41 -4.61 3.37
CA SER A 145 -12.36 -4.29 4.34
C SER A 145 -12.35 -2.81 4.75
N GLU A 146 -12.54 -1.89 3.81
CA GLU A 146 -12.60 -0.46 4.12
C GLU A 146 -13.81 -0.13 5.00
N ILE A 147 -14.99 -0.68 4.68
CA ILE A 147 -16.22 -0.48 5.44
C ILE A 147 -16.11 -1.09 6.84
N ALA A 148 -15.66 -2.34 6.95
CA ALA A 148 -15.50 -3.03 8.23
C ALA A 148 -14.54 -2.28 9.16
N THR A 149 -13.45 -1.76 8.60
CA THR A 149 -12.48 -0.95 9.34
C THR A 149 -13.11 0.35 9.81
N ALA A 150 -13.76 1.11 8.93
CA ALA A 150 -14.40 2.37 9.30
C ALA A 150 -15.47 2.17 10.39
N ARG A 151 -16.28 1.10 10.31
CA ARG A 151 -17.28 0.76 11.33
C ARG A 151 -16.65 0.40 12.67
N ALA A 152 -15.63 -0.45 12.69
CA ALA A 152 -14.93 -0.80 13.94
C ALA A 152 -14.37 0.43 14.66
N LEU A 153 -13.89 1.40 13.88
CA LEU A 153 -13.35 2.66 14.40
C LEU A 153 -14.44 3.64 14.83
N GLU A 154 -15.54 3.73 14.09
CA GLU A 154 -16.75 4.50 14.44
C GLU A 154 -17.32 4.01 15.78
N ASP A 155 -17.50 2.70 15.93
CA ASP A 155 -18.02 2.06 17.15
C ASP A 155 -17.12 2.33 18.37
N ALA A 156 -15.82 2.50 18.15
CA ALA A 156 -14.85 2.87 19.17
C ALA A 156 -14.76 4.39 19.45
N GLY A 157 -15.56 5.20 18.78
CA GLY A 157 -15.59 6.66 18.92
C GLY A 157 -14.38 7.37 18.30
N CYS A 158 -13.70 6.73 17.34
CA CYS A 158 -12.60 7.37 16.61
C CYS A 158 -13.15 8.40 15.61
N ALA A 159 -12.36 9.43 15.31
CA ALA A 159 -12.69 10.43 14.31
C ALA A 159 -12.54 9.84 12.88
N VAL A 160 -13.54 9.07 12.45
CA VAL A 160 -13.65 8.49 11.11
C VAL A 160 -15.05 8.74 10.55
N PRO A 161 -15.22 8.91 9.22
CA PRO A 161 -16.54 9.06 8.64
C PRO A 161 -17.34 7.75 8.69
N ARG A 162 -18.65 7.88 8.92
CA ARG A 162 -19.55 6.72 8.85
C ARG A 162 -19.62 6.17 7.44
N THR A 163 -19.73 4.85 7.34
CA THR A 163 -19.82 4.15 6.05
C THR A 163 -21.08 3.29 5.95
N ARG A 164 -21.58 3.13 4.74
CA ARG A 164 -22.76 2.31 4.41
C ARG A 164 -22.44 1.45 3.20
N GLU A 165 -22.76 0.17 3.31
CA GLU A 165 -22.61 -0.80 2.22
C GLU A 165 -23.57 -0.48 1.08
N ARG A 166 -23.23 -0.98 -0.10
CA ARG A 166 -24.18 -1.13 -1.19
C ARG A 166 -25.33 -2.05 -0.73
N PRO A 167 -26.60 -1.63 -0.83
CA PRO A 167 -27.74 -2.49 -0.51
C PRO A 167 -27.79 -3.74 -1.39
N LYS A 168 -28.23 -4.88 -0.81
CA LYS A 168 -28.32 -6.17 -1.51
C LYS A 168 -29.31 -6.12 -2.69
N ASP A 169 -30.33 -5.29 -2.59
CA ASP A 169 -31.38 -5.03 -3.58
C ASP A 169 -31.11 -3.78 -4.44
N SER A 170 -29.87 -3.28 -4.43
CA SER A 170 -29.43 -2.15 -5.27
C SER A 170 -29.76 -2.37 -6.75
N GLN A 171 -30.39 -1.37 -7.37
CA GLN A 171 -30.75 -1.37 -8.79
C GLN A 171 -29.61 -0.87 -9.69
N LEU A 172 -28.50 -0.40 -9.11
CA LEU A 172 -27.35 0.08 -9.86
C LEU A 172 -26.58 -1.09 -10.52
N SER A 173 -25.82 -0.79 -11.57
CA SER A 173 -25.06 -1.81 -12.29
C SER A 173 -24.12 -2.60 -11.37
N LYS A 174 -24.00 -3.91 -11.60
CA LYS A 174 -22.99 -4.76 -10.92
C LYS A 174 -21.58 -4.48 -11.43
N LEU A 175 -21.43 -3.77 -12.55
CA LEU A 175 -20.14 -3.41 -13.13
C LEU A 175 -19.40 -2.32 -12.33
N ILE A 176 -20.12 -1.58 -11.48
CA ILE A 176 -19.52 -0.60 -10.56
C ILE A 176 -19.45 -1.18 -9.14
N THR A 177 -18.26 -1.13 -8.56
CA THR A 177 -18.00 -1.55 -7.17
C THR A 177 -17.90 -0.30 -6.30
N TYR A 178 -18.81 -0.12 -5.35
CA TYR A 178 -18.91 1.12 -4.58
C TYR A 178 -19.48 0.94 -3.18
N PHE A 179 -19.35 1.98 -2.37
CA PHE A 179 -20.00 2.14 -1.08
C PHE A 179 -20.25 3.63 -0.79
N TYR A 180 -21.04 3.93 0.24
CA TYR A 180 -21.28 5.31 0.67
C TYR A 180 -20.50 5.64 1.93
N GLN A 181 -20.06 6.90 2.02
CA GLN A 181 -19.31 7.41 3.17
C GLN A 181 -19.66 8.88 3.42
N GLU A 182 -19.74 9.30 4.67
CA GLU A 182 -19.84 10.71 5.01
C GLU A 182 -18.66 11.52 4.46
N LEU A 183 -18.93 12.70 3.91
CA LEU A 183 -17.88 13.58 3.46
C LEU A 183 -17.24 14.25 4.68
N VAL A 184 -15.98 13.94 4.94
CA VAL A 184 -15.17 14.72 5.89
C VAL A 184 -14.70 15.99 5.17
N PRO A 185 -15.11 17.20 5.61
CA PRO A 185 -14.68 18.43 4.97
C PRO A 185 -13.17 18.55 4.96
N LEU A 186 -12.61 19.18 3.91
CA LEU A 186 -11.24 19.65 3.96
C LEU A 186 -11.10 20.57 5.16
N GLY A 187 -10.10 20.31 5.99
CA GLY A 187 -9.74 21.21 7.06
C GLY A 187 -9.00 22.42 6.49
N ASP A 188 -8.97 23.51 7.26
CA ASP A 188 -8.34 24.77 6.84
C ASP A 188 -6.80 24.72 6.87
N CYS A 189 -6.22 23.65 7.41
CA CYS A 189 -4.79 23.43 7.45
C CYS A 189 -4.38 22.36 6.42
N THR A 190 -3.44 22.72 5.54
CA THR A 190 -2.83 21.78 4.60
C THR A 190 -1.93 20.84 5.38
N VAL A 191 -2.42 19.64 5.63
CA VAL A 191 -1.75 18.61 6.43
C VAL A 191 -0.31 18.33 5.96
N TYR A 192 -0.05 18.44 4.66
CA TYR A 192 1.30 18.43 4.07
C TYR A 192 2.30 19.36 4.79
N THR A 193 1.89 20.59 5.14
CA THR A 193 2.73 21.57 5.84
C THR A 193 3.13 21.08 7.23
N LEU A 194 2.19 20.49 7.97
CA LEU A 194 2.45 19.99 9.32
C LEU A 194 3.44 18.82 9.33
N TRP A 195 3.45 18.00 8.27
CA TRP A 195 4.31 16.82 8.20
C TRP A 195 5.67 17.07 7.55
N ARG A 196 5.77 17.93 6.53
CA ARG A 196 6.99 18.05 5.72
C ARG A 196 7.71 19.38 5.83
N GLU A 197 7.05 20.45 6.27
CA GLU A 197 7.70 21.76 6.36
C GLU A 197 8.46 21.92 7.70
N THR A 198 8.96 23.12 7.96
CA THR A 198 9.69 23.43 9.20
C THR A 198 8.87 23.05 10.43
N PHE A 199 9.53 22.45 11.41
CA PHE A 199 8.90 22.06 12.67
C PHE A 199 8.48 23.30 13.46
N THR A 200 7.17 23.44 13.76
CA THR A 200 6.62 24.61 14.47
C THR A 200 5.84 24.23 15.74
N HIS A 201 5.39 25.24 16.50
CA HIS A 201 4.44 25.03 17.59
C HIS A 201 3.13 24.39 17.12
N GLN A 202 2.66 24.71 15.91
CA GLN A 202 1.49 24.08 15.32
C GLN A 202 1.75 22.59 15.03
N THR A 203 2.92 22.24 14.50
CA THR A 203 3.35 20.84 14.34
C THR A 203 3.33 20.08 15.67
N LYS A 204 3.86 20.68 16.74
CA LYS A 204 3.85 20.06 18.08
C LYS A 204 2.44 19.84 18.60
N ALA A 205 1.55 20.83 18.46
CA ALA A 205 0.14 20.72 18.85
C ALA A 205 -0.58 19.61 18.07
N PHE A 206 -0.31 19.52 16.78
CA PHE A 206 -0.83 18.48 15.92
C PHE A 206 -0.35 17.08 16.30
N ILE A 207 0.96 16.89 16.51
CA ILE A 207 1.52 15.61 16.95
C ILE A 207 0.88 15.16 18.27
N ARG A 208 0.60 16.09 19.20
CA ARG A 208 -0.14 15.77 20.43
C ARG A 208 -1.57 15.30 20.16
N ASN A 209 -2.29 15.92 19.20
CA ASN A 209 -3.63 15.48 18.83
C ASN A 209 -3.63 14.16 18.04
N TYR A 210 -2.61 13.93 17.22
CA TYR A 210 -2.36 12.65 16.58
C TYR A 210 -2.13 11.54 17.63
N ALA A 211 -1.32 11.81 18.66
CA ALA A 211 -1.12 10.87 19.76
C ALA A 211 -2.45 10.50 20.45
N LYS A 212 -3.33 11.47 20.70
CA LYS A 212 -4.67 11.20 21.25
C LYS A 212 -5.52 10.31 20.34
N PHE A 213 -5.48 10.56 19.03
CA PHE A 213 -6.18 9.73 18.04
C PHE A 213 -5.62 8.30 18.00
N MET A 214 -4.30 8.13 18.05
CA MET A 214 -3.69 6.79 18.11
C MET A 214 -4.07 6.06 19.42
N ILE A 215 -4.19 6.77 20.54
CA ILE A 215 -4.67 6.19 21.81
C ILE A 215 -6.12 5.69 21.68
N SER A 216 -6.99 6.39 20.93
CA SER A 216 -8.34 5.87 20.68
C SER A 216 -8.32 4.63 19.78
N LEU A 217 -7.44 4.58 18.76
CA LEU A 217 -7.29 3.41 17.89
C LEU A 217 -6.83 2.15 18.66
N GLU A 218 -5.98 2.30 19.68
CA GLU A 218 -5.48 1.19 20.49
C GLU A 218 -6.57 0.42 21.24
N ARG A 219 -7.78 0.99 21.38
CA ARG A 219 -8.92 0.29 21.98
C ARG A 219 -9.51 -0.78 21.07
N VAL A 220 -9.18 -0.74 19.78
CA VAL A 220 -9.72 -1.65 18.76
C VAL A 220 -8.66 -2.70 18.43
N SER A 221 -8.87 -3.90 18.96
CA SER A 221 -7.94 -5.02 18.83
C SER A 221 -8.63 -6.33 18.51
N PHE A 222 -7.91 -7.23 17.85
CA PHE A 222 -8.38 -8.53 17.39
C PHE A 222 -7.36 -9.62 17.70
N ASP A 223 -7.79 -10.88 17.60
CA ASP A 223 -7.02 -12.08 17.93
C ASP A 223 -6.27 -12.68 16.72
N LYS A 224 -6.62 -12.29 15.49
CA LYS A 224 -5.97 -12.74 14.25
C LYS A 224 -5.34 -11.61 13.46
N MET A 225 -4.37 -11.97 12.63
CA MET A 225 -3.70 -11.10 11.66
C MET A 225 -4.40 -11.19 10.30
N GLY A 226 -4.56 -10.06 9.63
CA GLY A 226 -5.28 -9.98 8.35
C GLY A 226 -5.83 -8.58 8.11
N SER A 227 -6.96 -8.49 7.43
CA SER A 227 -7.75 -7.26 7.33
C SER A 227 -9.15 -7.51 7.85
N LEU A 228 -9.83 -6.47 8.33
CA LEU A 228 -11.23 -6.61 8.72
C LEU A 228 -12.09 -6.89 7.50
N THR A 229 -13.21 -7.57 7.69
CA THR A 229 -14.22 -7.80 6.66
C THR A 229 -15.59 -7.94 7.31
N LEU A 230 -16.62 -8.03 6.48
CA LEU A 230 -18.01 -8.24 6.89
C LEU A 230 -18.42 -9.68 6.58
N THR A 231 -19.08 -10.33 7.55
CA THR A 231 -19.82 -11.58 7.34
C THR A 231 -21.11 -11.32 6.57
N GLU A 232 -21.81 -12.37 6.13
CA GLU A 232 -23.07 -12.23 5.38
C GLU A 232 -24.19 -11.51 6.16
N ASP A 233 -24.15 -11.60 7.50
CA ASP A 233 -25.03 -10.90 8.44
C ASP A 233 -24.51 -9.51 8.84
N GLY A 234 -23.42 -9.04 8.22
CA GLY A 234 -22.88 -7.69 8.40
C GLY A 234 -22.02 -7.49 9.64
N LYS A 235 -21.64 -8.55 10.35
CA LYS A 235 -20.73 -8.48 11.51
C LYS A 235 -19.28 -8.34 11.07
N ILE A 236 -18.52 -7.60 11.86
CA ILE A 236 -17.08 -7.41 11.64
C ILE A 236 -16.34 -8.67 12.08
N THR A 237 -15.46 -9.18 11.21
CA THR A 237 -14.56 -10.29 11.51
C THR A 237 -13.19 -10.05 10.85
N VAL A 238 -12.20 -10.91 11.14
CA VAL A 238 -10.89 -10.87 10.50
C VAL A 238 -10.86 -11.79 9.29
N GLY A 239 -10.59 -11.22 8.12
CA GLY A 239 -10.40 -11.92 6.85
C GLY A 239 -8.93 -11.89 6.38
N PRO A 240 -8.69 -12.24 5.10
CA PRO A 240 -7.36 -12.23 4.49
C PRO A 240 -6.66 -10.86 4.58
N PHE A 241 -5.33 -10.86 4.51
CA PHE A 241 -4.50 -9.66 4.47
C PHE A 241 -4.61 -8.98 3.11
N ILE A 242 -5.36 -7.87 3.03
CA ILE A 242 -5.63 -7.16 1.78
C ILE A 242 -4.43 -6.28 1.39
N GLU A 243 -3.80 -6.61 0.26
CA GLU A 243 -2.71 -5.84 -0.34
C GLU A 243 -3.18 -5.00 -1.53
N ARG A 244 -2.38 -3.99 -1.91
CA ARG A 244 -2.62 -3.14 -3.09
C ARG A 244 -2.67 -3.91 -4.42
N ARG A 245 -2.13 -5.13 -4.45
CA ARG A 245 -2.12 -6.08 -5.57
C ARG A 245 -2.48 -7.45 -5.01
N THR A 246 -3.11 -8.32 -5.81
CA THR A 246 -3.37 -9.69 -5.33
C THR A 246 -2.06 -10.45 -5.11
N THR A 247 -1.98 -11.15 -3.99
CA THR A 247 -0.86 -12.04 -3.68
C THR A 247 -0.95 -13.30 -4.55
N ILE A 248 -2.16 -13.78 -4.84
CA ILE A 248 -2.47 -14.96 -5.67
C ILE A 248 -3.25 -14.53 -6.93
N GLY A 249 -2.98 -15.17 -8.07
CA GLY A 249 -3.64 -14.85 -9.35
C GLY A 249 -5.06 -15.39 -9.52
N VAL A 250 -5.52 -16.18 -8.55
CA VAL A 250 -6.85 -16.82 -8.53
C VAL A 250 -7.41 -16.74 -7.11
N HIS A 251 -8.72 -16.92 -6.98
CA HIS A 251 -9.40 -16.99 -5.68
C HIS A 251 -8.63 -17.93 -4.72
N PRO A 252 -8.37 -17.51 -3.46
CA PRO A 252 -8.96 -16.38 -2.74
C PRO A 252 -8.23 -15.03 -2.90
N TYR A 253 -7.28 -14.91 -3.84
CA TYR A 253 -6.52 -13.70 -4.21
C TYR A 253 -5.56 -13.14 -3.14
N PHE A 254 -5.92 -13.21 -1.87
CA PHE A 254 -5.17 -12.74 -0.72
C PHE A 254 -4.93 -13.90 0.26
N LEU A 255 -3.91 -13.78 1.10
CA LEU A 255 -3.55 -14.81 2.07
C LEU A 255 -4.15 -14.54 3.45
N GLY A 256 -4.39 -15.60 4.21
CA GLY A 256 -4.87 -15.52 5.59
C GLY A 256 -6.38 -15.70 5.73
N PRO A 257 -6.97 -15.35 6.90
CA PRO A 257 -6.32 -14.74 8.06
C PRO A 257 -5.26 -15.66 8.69
N PHE A 258 -4.37 -15.08 9.51
CA PHE A 258 -3.26 -15.80 10.16
C PHE A 258 -3.35 -15.69 11.68
N ASP A 259 -2.72 -16.63 12.39
CA ASP A 259 -2.67 -16.59 13.85
C ASP A 259 -1.50 -15.70 14.33
N SER A 260 -0.45 -15.54 13.51
CA SER A 260 0.65 -14.60 13.77
C SER A 260 1.03 -13.67 12.63
N ALA A 261 1.63 -12.52 12.97
CA ALA A 261 2.23 -11.64 11.97
C ALA A 261 3.46 -12.28 11.32
N LYS A 262 4.21 -13.11 12.07
CA LYS A 262 5.31 -13.90 11.51
C LYS A 262 4.81 -14.83 10.42
N GLU A 263 3.78 -15.62 10.69
CA GLU A 263 3.15 -16.49 9.69
C GLU A 263 2.68 -15.69 8.46
N CYS A 264 2.01 -14.56 8.68
CA CYS A 264 1.55 -13.69 7.61
C CYS A 264 2.71 -13.23 6.71
N TYR A 265 3.79 -12.70 7.28
CA TYR A 265 4.90 -12.16 6.51
C TYR A 265 5.73 -13.25 5.82
N LEU A 266 5.93 -14.39 6.49
CA LEU A 266 6.60 -15.54 5.88
C LEU A 266 5.79 -16.12 4.72
N ALA A 267 4.46 -16.24 4.85
CA ALA A 267 3.61 -16.71 3.76
C ALA A 267 3.66 -15.78 2.54
N ILE A 268 3.69 -14.46 2.76
CA ILE A 268 3.88 -13.48 1.68
C ILE A 268 5.25 -13.66 1.01
N ILE A 269 6.32 -13.81 1.78
CA ILE A 269 7.67 -14.05 1.26
C ILE A 269 7.72 -15.34 0.43
N ASP A 270 7.13 -16.42 0.93
CA ASP A 270 7.13 -17.73 0.29
C ASP A 270 6.41 -17.71 -1.06
N VAL A 271 5.24 -17.05 -1.14
CA VAL A 271 4.54 -16.85 -2.42
C VAL A 271 5.40 -16.03 -3.38
N ARG A 272 6.09 -14.99 -2.91
CA ARG A 272 6.94 -14.16 -3.77
C ARG A 272 8.16 -14.91 -4.26
N LEU A 273 8.81 -15.72 -3.43
CA LEU A 273 9.90 -16.62 -3.82
C LEU A 273 9.43 -17.58 -4.92
N GLN A 274 8.26 -18.22 -4.74
CA GLN A 274 7.68 -19.10 -5.77
C GLN A 274 7.41 -18.36 -7.08
N GLN A 275 6.84 -17.16 -7.03
CA GLN A 275 6.59 -16.35 -8.24
C GLN A 275 7.90 -15.93 -8.93
N THR A 276 8.96 -15.67 -8.18
CA THR A 276 10.30 -15.40 -8.73
C THR A 276 10.85 -16.65 -9.44
N LEU A 277 10.77 -17.83 -8.82
CA LEU A 277 11.21 -19.09 -9.43
C LEU A 277 10.43 -19.41 -10.72
N GLN A 278 9.13 -19.10 -10.73
CA GLN A 278 8.23 -19.26 -11.87
C GLN A 278 8.39 -18.16 -12.94
N ARG A 279 9.30 -17.19 -12.77
CA ARG A 279 9.50 -16.06 -13.70
C ARG A 279 8.26 -15.18 -13.89
N THR A 280 7.38 -15.12 -12.90
CA THR A 280 6.14 -14.33 -12.98
C THR A 280 6.21 -13.03 -12.20
N ARG A 281 7.23 -12.81 -11.36
CA ARG A 281 7.30 -11.63 -10.48
C ARG A 281 8.17 -10.49 -11.00
N TYR A 282 9.46 -10.77 -11.18
CA TYR A 282 10.49 -9.78 -11.47
C TYR A 282 11.07 -10.00 -12.87
N LYS A 283 11.59 -8.93 -13.45
CA LYS A 283 12.31 -8.97 -14.73
C LYS A 283 13.68 -9.68 -14.59
N PRO A 284 14.24 -10.24 -15.67
CA PRO A 284 15.48 -11.03 -15.63
C PRO A 284 16.65 -10.37 -14.87
N SER A 285 16.93 -9.09 -15.13
CA SER A 285 18.04 -8.34 -14.50
C SER A 285 17.91 -8.13 -13.00
N ARG A 286 16.72 -8.36 -12.42
CA ARG A 286 16.40 -8.09 -11.02
C ARG A 286 16.06 -9.33 -10.21
N GLU A 287 15.82 -10.47 -10.85
CA GLU A 287 15.28 -11.65 -10.17
C GLU A 287 16.23 -12.23 -9.12
N LEU A 288 17.54 -12.30 -9.39
CA LEU A 288 18.52 -12.81 -8.44
C LEU A 288 18.62 -11.91 -7.20
N LEU A 289 18.72 -10.59 -7.38
CA LEU A 289 18.78 -9.64 -6.26
C LEU A 289 17.55 -9.78 -5.37
N HIS A 290 16.35 -9.76 -5.95
CA HIS A 290 15.13 -9.85 -5.15
C HIS A 290 14.96 -11.23 -4.51
N TYR A 291 15.40 -12.30 -5.16
CA TYR A 291 15.43 -13.63 -4.55
C TYR A 291 16.28 -13.64 -3.27
N LEU A 292 17.50 -13.11 -3.34
CA LEU A 292 18.39 -13.00 -2.17
C LEU A 292 17.81 -12.08 -1.08
N VAL A 293 17.18 -10.97 -1.45
CA VAL A 293 16.50 -10.07 -0.50
C VAL A 293 15.32 -10.76 0.19
N LEU A 294 14.55 -11.57 -0.54
CA LEU A 294 13.45 -12.34 0.06
C LEU A 294 13.97 -13.40 1.05
N LEU A 295 15.10 -14.06 0.74
CA LEU A 295 15.76 -14.97 1.69
C LEU A 295 16.26 -14.22 2.94
N GLU A 296 16.84 -13.05 2.77
CA GLU A 296 17.26 -12.17 3.88
C GLU A 296 16.08 -11.78 4.76
N LEU A 297 14.98 -11.31 4.17
CA LEU A 297 13.76 -10.99 4.90
C LEU A 297 13.21 -12.21 5.64
N ARG A 298 13.24 -13.40 5.00
CA ARG A 298 12.80 -14.65 5.62
C ARG A 298 13.61 -14.96 6.87
N ALA A 299 14.94 -14.84 6.79
CA ALA A 299 15.84 -15.07 7.92
C ALA A 299 15.61 -14.06 9.05
N LEU A 300 15.50 -12.77 8.74
CA LEU A 300 15.26 -11.71 9.74
C LEU A 300 13.90 -11.88 10.43
N ILE A 301 12.84 -12.19 9.68
CA ILE A 301 11.49 -12.37 10.23
C ILE A 301 11.39 -13.65 11.06
N SER A 302 11.99 -14.75 10.61
CA SER A 302 11.96 -16.03 11.33
C SER A 302 12.53 -15.89 12.74
N ASN A 303 13.60 -15.09 12.88
CA ASN A 303 14.27 -14.82 14.15
C ASN A 303 13.63 -13.68 14.98
N CYS A 304 12.54 -13.07 14.51
CA CYS A 304 11.87 -11.97 15.21
C CYS A 304 10.70 -12.48 16.06
N HIS A 305 10.95 -12.73 17.35
CA HIS A 305 9.93 -13.25 18.29
C HIS A 305 8.78 -12.27 18.57
N GLU A 306 8.98 -10.97 18.40
CA GLU A 306 7.92 -9.95 18.57
C GLU A 306 6.76 -10.12 17.58
N LEU A 307 6.96 -10.85 16.48
CA LEU A 307 5.94 -11.11 15.47
C LEU A 307 5.10 -12.36 15.74
N ASP A 308 5.44 -13.15 16.77
CA ASP A 308 4.72 -14.38 17.13
C ASP A 308 3.43 -14.11 17.93
N GLN A 309 3.27 -12.91 18.46
CA GLN A 309 2.24 -12.61 19.47
C GLN A 309 1.29 -11.50 19.04
N GLY A 310 -0.01 -11.72 19.31
CA GLY A 310 -1.04 -10.70 19.32
C GLY A 310 -1.17 -10.02 20.70
N PRO A 311 -2.23 -9.22 20.92
CA PRO A 311 -3.32 -8.95 19.98
C PRO A 311 -2.88 -8.04 18.82
N TYR A 312 -3.71 -7.99 17.79
CA TYR A 312 -3.47 -7.20 16.58
C TYR A 312 -4.34 -5.96 16.54
N TYR A 313 -3.79 -4.86 16.03
CA TYR A 313 -4.40 -3.54 16.03
C TYR A 313 -4.49 -2.99 14.62
N ILE A 314 -5.46 -2.12 14.38
CA ILE A 314 -5.66 -1.49 13.07
C ILE A 314 -4.47 -0.57 12.75
N ARG A 315 -3.87 -0.79 11.59
CA ARG A 315 -2.85 0.07 10.99
C ARG A 315 -3.36 0.58 9.64
N HIS A 316 -3.22 1.88 9.41
CA HIS A 316 -3.79 2.54 8.22
C HIS A 316 -3.12 2.13 6.89
N ASN A 317 -1.80 1.91 6.88
CA ASN A 317 -0.99 1.57 5.69
C ASN A 317 -1.13 2.52 4.48
N GLU A 318 -1.50 3.78 4.72
CA GLU A 318 -1.35 4.84 3.72
C GLU A 318 -0.16 5.70 4.10
N ASP A 319 0.65 6.01 3.09
CA ASP A 319 1.91 6.71 3.25
C ASP A 319 1.78 8.20 2.90
N ASP A 320 0.75 8.53 2.12
CA ASP A 320 0.39 9.92 1.85
C ASP A 320 -0.16 10.56 3.12
N THR A 321 0.08 11.85 3.28
CA THR A 321 -0.39 12.66 4.38
C THR A 321 -1.82 13.18 4.20
N ASN A 322 -2.37 13.10 2.99
CA ASN A 322 -3.65 13.69 2.63
C ASN A 322 -4.88 12.91 3.12
N HIS A 323 -4.73 11.91 3.99
CA HIS A 323 -5.84 11.13 4.54
C HIS A 323 -6.32 11.63 5.92
N VAL A 324 -5.55 12.52 6.57
CA VAL A 324 -5.95 13.16 7.83
C VAL A 324 -6.58 14.53 7.51
N ARG A 325 -7.63 14.91 8.23
CA ARG A 325 -8.27 16.23 8.14
C ARG A 325 -8.04 16.99 9.44
N VAL A 326 -7.52 18.20 9.33
CA VAL A 326 -7.02 18.97 10.47
C VAL A 326 -7.50 20.42 10.40
N THR A 327 -8.05 20.94 11.50
CA THR A 327 -8.42 22.35 11.60
C THR A 327 -7.20 23.25 11.78
N ASN A 328 -7.35 24.57 11.63
CA ASN A 328 -6.30 25.52 11.99
C ASN A 328 -5.79 25.36 13.43
N GLY A 329 -6.68 24.96 14.35
CA GLY A 329 -6.35 24.63 15.74
C GLY A 329 -5.64 23.28 15.94
N SER A 330 -5.18 22.63 14.86
CA SER A 330 -4.51 21.32 14.87
C SER A 330 -5.37 20.14 15.34
N ALA A 331 -6.69 20.31 15.43
CA ALA A 331 -7.61 19.25 15.82
C ALA A 331 -7.87 18.31 14.63
N ILE A 332 -7.81 17.00 14.86
CA ILE A 332 -8.15 16.00 13.84
C ILE A 332 -9.68 15.88 13.78
N THR A 333 -10.27 16.19 12.62
CA THR A 333 -11.73 16.14 12.41
C THR A 333 -12.18 14.86 11.73
N GLY A 334 -11.25 14.16 11.07
CA GLY A 334 -11.52 12.86 10.48
C GLY A 334 -10.30 12.27 9.82
N VAL A 335 -10.22 10.94 9.83
CA VAL A 335 -9.22 10.15 9.10
C VAL A 335 -9.96 9.28 8.09
N ILE A 336 -9.62 9.42 6.82
CA ILE A 336 -10.29 8.76 5.68
C ILE A 336 -9.34 7.76 5.00
N ASP A 337 -9.79 7.11 3.93
CA ASP A 337 -8.93 6.27 3.07
C ASP A 337 -8.34 4.98 3.70
N TRP A 338 -9.14 4.30 4.52
CA TRP A 338 -8.84 3.01 5.17
C TRP A 338 -8.80 1.78 4.23
N LYS A 339 -8.74 1.98 2.92
CA LYS A 339 -8.80 0.95 1.86
C LYS A 339 -7.77 -0.16 1.93
N TRP A 340 -6.61 0.12 2.54
CA TRP A 340 -5.50 -0.82 2.71
C TRP A 340 -5.18 -1.06 4.19
N ALA A 341 -6.13 -0.74 5.08
CA ALA A 341 -5.95 -0.98 6.49
C ALA A 341 -5.82 -2.48 6.75
N THR A 342 -4.84 -2.82 7.58
CA THR A 342 -4.61 -4.19 8.03
C THR A 342 -4.50 -4.19 9.53
N LEU A 343 -4.69 -5.36 10.11
CA LEU A 343 -4.27 -5.64 11.46
C LEU A 343 -2.76 -5.82 11.49
N ALA A 344 -2.13 -5.43 12.59
CA ALA A 344 -0.69 -5.53 12.79
C ALA A 344 -0.35 -5.68 14.28
N PRO A 345 0.80 -6.29 14.63
CA PRO A 345 1.29 -6.31 16.00
C PRO A 345 1.39 -4.90 16.56
N LYS A 346 1.28 -4.75 17.88
CA LYS A 346 1.27 -3.44 18.55
C LYS A 346 2.47 -2.56 18.18
N GLY A 347 3.68 -3.13 18.14
CA GLY A 347 4.89 -2.42 17.73
C GLY A 347 4.86 -1.92 16.30
N VAL A 348 4.16 -2.62 15.41
CA VAL A 348 3.96 -2.22 14.01
C VAL A 348 2.86 -1.16 13.93
N ALA A 349 1.71 -1.37 14.57
CA ALA A 349 0.56 -0.45 14.51
C ALA A 349 0.84 0.93 15.12
N PHE A 350 1.66 0.99 16.18
CA PHE A 350 1.96 2.22 16.94
C PHE A 350 3.40 2.72 16.79
N ALA A 351 4.13 2.23 15.77
CA ALA A 351 5.32 2.94 15.28
C ALA A 351 4.93 4.35 14.78
N ALA A 352 5.90 5.25 14.66
CA ALA A 352 5.64 6.54 14.01
C ALA A 352 5.08 6.34 12.59
N PRO A 353 4.23 7.23 12.07
CA PRO A 353 3.82 7.14 10.67
C PRO A 353 4.98 7.49 9.74
N PHE A 354 4.94 6.99 8.50
CA PHE A 354 6.07 7.11 7.54
C PHE A 354 6.46 8.51 7.13
N CYS A 355 5.62 9.52 7.42
CA CYS A 355 5.91 10.93 7.13
C CYS A 355 6.67 11.65 8.26
N PHE A 356 6.97 10.99 9.39
CA PHE A 356 7.70 11.60 10.52
C PHE A 356 9.22 11.47 10.45
N PRO A 357 9.79 10.36 9.95
CA PRO A 357 11.23 10.27 9.75
C PRO A 357 11.70 11.44 8.88
N ASP A 358 12.85 12.01 9.22
CA ASP A 358 13.43 13.14 8.49
C ASP A 358 14.23 12.69 7.27
N GLU A 359 14.94 13.61 6.63
CA GLU A 359 15.76 13.35 5.44
C GLU A 359 16.85 12.29 5.67
N ASN A 360 17.37 12.14 6.90
CA ASN A 360 18.36 11.12 7.23
C ASN A 360 17.79 9.71 7.08
N TYR A 361 16.47 9.54 7.19
CA TYR A 361 15.83 8.25 6.95
C TYR A 361 16.07 7.75 5.52
N ALA A 362 15.99 8.64 4.53
CA ALA A 362 16.24 8.32 3.13
C ALA A 362 17.73 7.98 2.88
N GLU A 363 18.63 8.57 3.66
CA GLU A 363 20.06 8.26 3.66
C GLU A 363 20.41 6.96 4.41
N GLY A 364 19.41 6.28 5.00
CA GLY A 364 19.57 4.98 5.64
C GLY A 364 19.84 5.02 7.14
N TYR A 365 19.74 6.19 7.79
CA TYR A 365 19.87 6.30 9.24
C TYR A 365 18.63 5.77 9.95
N ASN A 366 18.84 5.10 11.09
CA ASN A 366 17.79 4.56 11.93
C ASN A 366 17.49 5.43 13.15
N ALA A 367 18.34 6.41 13.45
CA ALA A 367 18.07 7.46 14.43
C ALA A 367 16.71 8.13 14.21
N LEU A 368 16.08 8.57 15.30
CA LEU A 368 14.75 9.20 15.28
C LEU A 368 14.86 10.70 15.01
N GLY A 369 13.99 11.20 14.12
CA GLY A 369 13.88 12.63 13.85
C GLY A 369 13.07 13.37 14.91
N VAL A 370 13.07 14.71 14.82
CA VAL A 370 12.40 15.60 15.80
C VAL A 370 10.91 15.30 15.99
N ARG A 371 10.19 14.92 14.92
CA ARG A 371 8.76 14.61 14.97
C ARG A 371 8.48 13.31 15.73
N GLU A 372 9.34 12.31 15.56
CA GLU A 372 9.21 11.02 16.25
C GLU A 372 9.53 11.19 17.74
N VAL A 373 10.56 11.97 18.07
CA VAL A 373 10.87 12.35 19.45
C VAL A 373 9.71 13.14 20.09
N THR A 374 9.12 14.08 19.35
CA THR A 374 7.95 14.83 19.83
C THR A 374 6.73 13.92 20.06
N LEU A 375 6.52 12.89 19.22
CA LEU A 375 5.45 11.91 19.41
C LEU A 375 5.69 11.07 20.68
N ILE A 376 6.93 10.67 20.92
CA ILE A 376 7.35 10.00 22.15
C ILE A 376 7.02 10.83 23.38
N GLU A 377 7.37 12.12 23.37
CA GLU A 377 7.06 13.05 24.46
C GLU A 377 5.56 13.22 24.64
N ALA A 378 4.81 13.41 23.55
CA ALA A 378 3.36 13.55 23.60
C ALA A 378 2.68 12.34 24.23
N TYR A 379 3.13 11.12 23.91
CA TYR A 379 2.61 9.90 24.56
C TYR A 379 2.94 9.85 26.05
N ARG A 380 4.16 10.20 26.46
CA ARG A 380 4.54 10.26 27.88
C ARG A 380 3.68 11.26 28.65
N ASP A 381 3.48 12.46 28.11
CA ASP A 381 2.64 13.51 28.69
C ASP A 381 1.16 13.11 28.79
N LEU A 382 0.72 12.16 27.95
CA LEU A 382 -0.62 11.59 27.98
C LEU A 382 -0.71 10.31 28.84
N GLY A 383 0.35 9.96 29.57
CA GLY A 383 0.39 8.78 30.44
C GLY A 383 0.51 7.44 29.70
N ARG A 384 1.00 7.44 28.44
CA ARG A 384 1.08 6.28 27.55
C ARG A 384 2.52 5.96 27.15
N SER A 385 3.41 5.85 28.14
CA SER A 385 4.82 5.50 27.90
C SER A 385 5.00 4.20 27.11
N ASN A 386 4.09 3.24 27.26
CA ASN A 386 4.06 2.00 26.48
C ASN A 386 3.95 2.25 24.96
N LEU A 387 3.13 3.22 24.51
CA LEU A 387 3.05 3.59 23.09
C LEU A 387 4.28 4.36 22.63
N ALA A 388 4.87 5.16 23.53
CA ALA A 388 6.13 5.84 23.25
C ALA A 388 7.29 4.85 22.98
N ASP A 389 7.29 3.69 23.63
CA ASP A 389 8.29 2.65 23.41
C ASP A 389 8.16 1.99 22.03
N HIS A 390 6.92 1.83 21.53
CA HIS A 390 6.69 1.34 20.16
C HIS A 390 7.18 2.34 19.10
N VAL A 391 7.08 3.64 19.35
CA VAL A 391 7.72 4.65 18.47
C VAL A 391 9.24 4.53 18.49
N ARG A 392 9.85 4.40 19.68
CA ARG A 392 11.31 4.28 19.81
C ARG A 392 11.88 3.09 19.06
N ASN A 393 11.19 1.95 19.15
CA ASN A 393 11.65 0.69 18.57
C ASN A 393 11.06 0.43 17.17
N GLY A 394 10.26 1.37 16.65
CA GLY A 394 9.45 1.20 15.45
C GLY A 394 10.24 1.21 14.13
N ARG A 395 11.48 1.70 14.14
CA ARG A 395 12.29 1.91 12.94
C ARG A 395 12.44 0.65 12.09
N LYS A 396 12.64 -0.51 12.72
CA LYS A 396 12.75 -1.80 12.02
C LYS A 396 11.50 -2.13 11.22
N TYR A 397 10.32 -1.74 11.69
CA TYR A 397 9.06 -1.96 10.99
C TYR A 397 8.87 -0.99 9.83
N HIS A 398 9.45 0.23 9.89
CA HIS A 398 9.53 1.09 8.71
C HIS A 398 10.40 0.46 7.63
N ARG A 399 11.60 -0.01 8.00
CA ARG A 399 12.53 -0.67 7.07
C ARG A 399 11.96 -1.96 6.50
N LEU A 400 11.30 -2.77 7.32
CA LEU A 400 10.61 -3.97 6.86
C LEU A 400 9.55 -3.60 5.81
N PHE A 401 8.78 -2.54 6.04
CA PHE A 401 7.74 -2.15 5.11
C PHE A 401 8.30 -1.61 3.79
N ASP A 402 9.37 -0.83 3.83
CA ASP A 402 10.04 -0.37 2.60
C ASP A 402 10.52 -1.54 1.75
N VAL A 403 11.16 -2.55 2.36
CA VAL A 403 11.75 -3.65 1.60
C VAL A 403 10.71 -4.71 1.24
N LEU A 404 9.84 -5.13 2.16
CA LEU A 404 8.84 -6.16 1.91
C LEU A 404 7.63 -5.60 1.15
N PHE A 405 7.01 -4.50 1.56
CA PHE A 405 5.74 -4.07 0.96
C PHE A 405 5.90 -3.06 -0.17
N ARG A 406 6.87 -2.13 -0.08
CA ARG A 406 7.16 -1.18 -1.16
C ARG A 406 8.17 -1.71 -2.19
N GLU A 407 8.90 -2.77 -1.85
CA GLU A 407 9.97 -3.35 -2.68
C GLU A 407 11.05 -2.32 -3.07
N TYR A 408 11.34 -1.39 -2.15
CA TYR A 408 12.43 -0.44 -2.28
C TYR A 408 13.74 -1.12 -1.91
N VAL A 409 14.41 -1.64 -2.96
CA VAL A 409 15.65 -2.41 -2.83
C VAL A 409 16.84 -1.59 -3.32
N THR A 410 17.54 -0.97 -2.37
CA THR A 410 18.82 -0.28 -2.55
C THR A 410 19.82 -0.77 -1.52
N LEU A 411 21.11 -0.56 -1.75
CA LEU A 411 22.12 -0.83 -0.72
C LEU A 411 21.80 -0.10 0.60
N THR A 412 21.41 1.17 0.50
CA THR A 412 21.04 2.02 1.64
C THR A 412 19.91 1.42 2.46
N THR A 413 18.82 1.02 1.82
CA THR A 413 17.64 0.44 2.49
C THR A 413 17.93 -0.94 3.08
N LEU A 414 18.68 -1.79 2.37
CA LEU A 414 19.06 -3.12 2.84
C LEU A 414 20.00 -3.06 4.07
N ASN A 415 21.00 -2.19 4.03
CA ASN A 415 21.89 -2.00 5.18
C ASN A 415 21.14 -1.41 6.38
N ALA A 416 20.24 -0.46 6.15
CA ALA A 416 19.41 0.12 7.21
C ALA A 416 18.46 -0.92 7.83
N LEU A 417 17.86 -1.78 7.02
CA LEU A 417 17.05 -2.91 7.47
C LEU A 417 17.85 -3.85 8.39
N ARG A 418 19.04 -4.29 7.94
CA ARG A 418 19.94 -5.15 8.73
C ARG A 418 20.26 -4.51 10.07
N ARG A 419 20.69 -3.25 10.08
CA ARG A 419 20.98 -2.53 11.33
C ARG A 419 19.78 -2.50 12.26
N ALA A 420 18.59 -2.21 11.72
CA ALA A 420 17.38 -2.07 12.53
C ALA A 420 16.93 -3.40 13.16
N PHE A 421 17.05 -4.52 12.44
CA PHE A 421 16.70 -5.84 12.96
C PHE A 421 17.76 -6.41 13.92
N LEU A 422 19.04 -6.16 13.64
CA LEU A 422 20.16 -6.68 14.43
C LEU A 422 20.58 -5.77 15.60
N GLY A 423 19.93 -4.61 15.76
CA GLY A 423 20.27 -3.64 16.80
C GLY A 423 21.64 -3.00 16.64
N LEU A 424 22.14 -2.91 15.40
CA LEU A 424 23.45 -2.32 15.11
C LEU A 424 23.35 -0.79 15.05
N PRO A 425 24.39 -0.06 15.49
CA PRO A 425 24.41 1.39 15.42
C PRO A 425 24.43 1.89 13.97
N ASP A 426 23.96 3.12 13.77
CA ASP A 426 24.10 3.80 12.48
C ASP A 426 25.56 3.98 12.09
N GLY A 427 25.83 3.83 10.79
CA GLY A 427 27.18 3.87 10.23
C GLY A 427 27.38 2.83 9.13
N ARG A 428 28.57 2.84 8.55
CA ARG A 428 28.96 1.97 7.44
C ARG A 428 29.87 0.81 7.85
N GLN A 429 30.33 0.77 9.10
CA GLN A 429 31.28 -0.24 9.55
C GLN A 429 30.67 -1.64 9.55
N GLY A 430 31.40 -2.63 9.02
CA GLY A 430 31.01 -4.03 9.03
C GLY A 430 29.84 -4.41 8.11
N LEU A 431 29.43 -3.52 7.21
CA LEU A 431 28.37 -3.78 6.22
C LEU A 431 28.91 -3.63 4.80
N PRO A 432 28.28 -4.27 3.80
CA PRO A 432 28.61 -4.07 2.39
C PRO A 432 28.58 -2.59 1.98
N GLN A 433 29.59 -2.16 1.24
CA GLN A 433 29.72 -0.79 0.70
C GLN A 433 29.21 -0.67 -0.72
N THR A 434 29.07 -1.78 -1.44
CA THR A 434 28.47 -1.84 -2.76
C THR A 434 27.34 -2.87 -2.82
N LEU A 435 26.39 -2.68 -3.75
CA LEU A 435 25.34 -3.67 -3.98
C LEU A 435 25.94 -5.02 -4.45
N LYS A 436 27.07 -4.98 -5.16
CA LYS A 436 27.81 -6.18 -5.58
C LYS A 436 28.36 -6.96 -4.39
N GLU A 437 28.97 -6.28 -3.43
CA GLU A 437 29.41 -6.90 -2.16
C GLU A 437 28.22 -7.49 -1.40
N TRP A 438 27.11 -6.76 -1.31
CA TRP A 438 25.90 -7.24 -0.65
C TRP A 438 25.37 -8.53 -1.29
N ILE A 439 25.30 -8.57 -2.63
CA ILE A 439 24.88 -9.76 -3.38
C ILE A 439 25.86 -10.91 -3.12
N GLN A 440 27.16 -10.65 -3.12
CA GLN A 440 28.17 -11.69 -2.90
C GLN A 440 28.07 -12.29 -1.50
N GLU A 441 27.88 -11.45 -0.49
CA GLU A 441 27.66 -11.87 0.88
C GLU A 441 26.36 -12.69 1.00
N ALA A 442 25.25 -12.21 0.41
CA ALA A 442 23.99 -12.94 0.44
C ALA A 442 24.08 -14.31 -0.26
N LYS A 443 24.81 -14.41 -1.39
CA LYS A 443 25.07 -15.71 -2.03
C LYS A 443 25.80 -16.68 -1.10
N THR A 444 26.75 -16.18 -0.31
CA THR A 444 27.46 -17.00 0.68
C THR A 444 26.55 -17.38 1.85
N ASN A 445 25.79 -16.43 2.39
CA ASN A 445 24.89 -16.67 3.53
C ASN A 445 23.77 -17.68 3.20
N TYR A 446 23.33 -17.71 1.94
CA TYR A 446 22.24 -18.56 1.48
C TYR A 446 22.70 -19.64 0.49
N ALA A 447 23.98 -20.05 0.56
CA ALA A 447 24.57 -21.05 -0.34
C ALA A 447 23.84 -22.40 -0.33
N GLU A 448 23.25 -22.77 0.82
CA GLU A 448 22.51 -24.02 1.03
C GLU A 448 21.04 -23.95 0.58
N ASP A 449 20.56 -22.80 0.10
CA ASP A 449 19.20 -22.71 -0.45
C ASP A 449 19.10 -23.51 -1.76
N GLN A 450 18.19 -24.50 -1.77
CA GLN A 450 18.06 -25.47 -2.85
C GLN A 450 17.81 -24.87 -4.24
N ASN A 451 17.26 -23.66 -4.34
CA ASN A 451 16.98 -23.04 -5.64
C ASN A 451 18.00 -21.95 -6.02
N LEU A 452 18.98 -21.64 -5.17
CA LEU A 452 19.98 -20.62 -5.48
C LEU A 452 20.78 -20.97 -6.74
N ALA A 453 21.13 -22.25 -6.95
CA ALA A 453 21.83 -22.71 -8.15
C ALA A 453 21.07 -22.37 -9.44
N ILE A 454 19.74 -22.53 -9.45
CA ILE A 454 18.87 -22.17 -10.58
C ILE A 454 18.91 -20.66 -10.84
N MET A 455 18.83 -19.86 -9.77
CA MET A 455 18.86 -18.40 -9.88
C MET A 455 20.20 -17.87 -10.38
N LEU A 456 21.31 -18.51 -9.95
CA LEU A 456 22.66 -18.19 -10.43
C LEU A 456 22.81 -18.52 -11.91
N GLN A 457 22.40 -19.72 -12.34
CA GLN A 457 22.44 -20.12 -13.75
C GLN A 457 21.67 -19.12 -14.63
N ARG A 458 20.46 -18.72 -14.22
CA ARG A 458 19.65 -17.75 -14.97
C ARG A 458 20.30 -16.38 -15.04
N SER A 459 20.89 -15.92 -13.94
CA SER A 459 21.64 -14.66 -13.92
C SER A 459 22.84 -14.69 -14.87
N ASP A 460 23.55 -15.82 -14.94
CA ASP A 460 24.70 -16.00 -15.83
C ASP A 460 24.27 -16.06 -17.31
N GLU A 461 23.18 -16.77 -17.61
CA GLU A 461 22.57 -16.84 -18.94
C GLU A 461 22.12 -15.45 -19.41
N PHE A 462 21.42 -14.69 -18.57
CA PHE A 462 21.03 -13.32 -18.86
C PHE A 462 22.25 -12.44 -19.15
N SER A 463 23.28 -12.49 -18.30
CA SER A 463 24.50 -11.69 -18.47
C SER A 463 25.23 -12.00 -19.78
N LYS A 464 25.24 -13.27 -20.22
CA LYS A 464 25.86 -13.69 -21.49
C LYS A 464 25.07 -13.23 -22.71
N ASN A 465 23.74 -13.22 -22.60
CA ASN A 465 22.83 -12.91 -23.71
C ASN A 465 22.57 -11.41 -23.87
N SER A 466 22.65 -10.64 -22.78
CA SER A 466 22.63 -9.18 -22.85
C SER A 466 23.93 -8.70 -23.50
N LYS A 467 23.86 -8.17 -24.73
CA LYS A 467 24.99 -7.49 -25.39
C LYS A 467 25.32 -6.13 -24.72
N GLN A 468 25.33 -6.06 -23.40
CA GLN A 468 25.62 -4.84 -22.66
C GLN A 468 27.02 -4.88 -22.05
N ASN A 469 27.89 -4.13 -22.72
CA ASN A 469 29.09 -3.54 -22.18
C ASN A 469 28.87 -2.99 -20.76
N THR A 470 29.94 -3.10 -19.99
CA THR A 470 30.22 -2.72 -18.61
C THR A 470 30.01 -1.24 -18.25
N SER A 471 29.01 -0.53 -18.76
CA SER A 471 28.83 0.91 -18.47
C SER A 471 27.48 1.37 -17.91
N ASN A 472 26.46 0.50 -17.78
CA ASN A 472 25.13 0.92 -17.30
C ASN A 472 24.69 0.26 -15.98
N SER A 473 25.59 -0.39 -15.23
CA SER A 473 25.24 -1.08 -13.96
C SER A 473 25.00 -0.15 -12.76
N GLU A 474 25.01 1.17 -12.94
CA GLU A 474 24.81 2.16 -11.86
C GLU A 474 23.56 3.03 -12.03
N HIS A 475 22.88 2.98 -13.17
CA HIS A 475 21.57 3.63 -13.32
C HIS A 475 20.43 2.66 -13.04
N TRP A 476 20.40 2.20 -11.79
CA TRP A 476 19.24 1.54 -11.22
C TRP A 476 18.15 2.59 -10.97
N GLY A 477 17.32 2.82 -11.98
CA GLY A 477 16.17 3.72 -11.92
C GLY A 477 15.34 3.53 -10.65
N LEU A 478 15.58 4.43 -9.71
CA LEU A 478 14.79 4.78 -8.55
C LEU A 478 14.85 6.31 -8.53
N GLN A 479 13.80 6.93 -9.06
CA GLN A 479 13.26 8.12 -8.44
C GLN A 479 12.07 7.66 -7.60
#